data_AF-A0A590UJP0-F1
#
_entry.id   AF-A0A590UJP0-F1
#
_cell.length_a   1.000
_cell.length_b   1.000
_cell.length_c   1.000
_cell.angle_alpha   90.00
_cell.angle_beta   90.00
_cell.angle_gamma   90.00
#
_symmetry.space_group_name_H-M   'P 1'
#
loop_
_entity.id
_entity.type
_entity.pdbx_description
1 polymer ?
#
loop_
_entity_poly.entity_id
_entity_poly.type
_entity_poly.pdbx_seq_one_letter_code
_entity_poly.pdbx_strand_id
1 'polypeptide(L)'
;MSLVPATNYIYTPLNQLKGGTIVNVYGVVKFFKPPYLSKGTDYCSVVTIVDQTNVKLTCLLFSGNYEALPIIYKNGDIVRFHRLKIQVYKKETQGITSSGFASLTFEGTLGAPIIPRTSSKYFNFTTEDHKMVEALRVWASTHMSPSWTLLKLCDVQPMQYFDLTCQLLGKAEVDGASFLLKVWDGTRTPFPSWRVLIQDLVLEGDLSHIHRLQNLTIDILVYDNHVHVARSLKVGSFLRIYSLHTKLQSMNSENQTMLSLEFHLHGGTSYGRGIRVLPESNSDVDQLKKDLESANLTANQHSDVICQSEPDDSFPSSGSVSLYEVERCQQLSATILTDHQYLERTPLCAILKQKAPQQYRIRAKLRSYKPRRLFQSVKLHCPKCHLLQEVPHEGDLDIIFQDGATKTPDVKLQNTSLYDSKIWTTKNQKGRKVAVHFVKNNGILPLSNECLLLIEGGTLSEICKLSNKFNSVIPVRSGHEDLELLDLSAPFLIQGTIHHYGNQRRRLM
;
A
#
# COMPACT_ATOMS: atom_id res chain seq x y z
N MET A 1 11.07 -56.86 35.19
CA MET A 1 11.61 -55.96 34.16
C MET A 1 10.57 -55.83 33.07
N SER A 2 9.89 -54.68 32.98
CA SER A 2 8.88 -54.43 31.96
C SER A 2 9.58 -54.06 30.65
N LEU A 3 9.40 -54.88 29.61
CA LEU A 3 9.87 -54.61 28.25
C LEU A 3 9.21 -53.30 27.76
N VAL A 4 10.00 -52.23 27.66
CA VAL A 4 9.57 -51.01 26.96
C VAL A 4 9.47 -51.37 25.48
N PRO A 5 8.32 -51.21 24.82
CA PRO A 5 8.17 -51.57 23.42
C PRO A 5 9.11 -50.72 22.55
N ALA A 6 9.91 -51.39 21.71
CA ALA A 6 10.79 -50.74 20.76
C ALA A 6 9.96 -49.90 19.77
N THR A 7 10.04 -48.58 19.90
CA THR A 7 9.32 -47.65 19.02
C THR A 7 10.13 -47.42 17.76
N ASN A 8 9.72 -48.05 16.65
CA ASN A 8 10.35 -47.87 15.33
C ASN A 8 9.39 -47.16 14.37
N TYR A 9 9.71 -45.93 13.97
CA TYR A 9 8.92 -45.16 13.01
C TYR A 9 9.38 -45.41 11.58
N ILE A 10 8.45 -45.83 10.72
CA ILE A 10 8.69 -45.98 9.28
C ILE A 10 8.26 -44.70 8.56
N TYR A 11 9.14 -44.17 7.70
CA TYR A 11 8.90 -42.99 6.88
C TYR A 11 8.68 -43.40 5.42
N THR A 12 7.53 -43.04 4.85
CA THR A 12 7.15 -43.40 3.48
C THR A 12 7.63 -42.33 2.49
N PRO A 13 8.37 -42.69 1.42
CA PRO A 13 8.69 -41.76 0.34
C PRO A 13 7.45 -41.16 -0.32
N LEU A 14 7.51 -39.91 -0.77
CA LEU A 14 6.33 -39.20 -1.26
C LEU A 14 5.72 -39.81 -2.53
N ASN A 15 6.51 -40.50 -3.36
CA ASN A 15 6.02 -41.22 -4.53
C ASN A 15 5.32 -42.56 -4.21
N GLN A 16 5.39 -43.06 -2.97
CA GLN A 16 4.81 -44.34 -2.54
C GLN A 16 3.52 -44.19 -1.73
N LEU A 17 2.99 -42.97 -1.65
CA LEU A 17 1.79 -42.66 -0.87
C LEU A 17 0.54 -43.28 -1.50
N LYS A 18 -0.31 -43.86 -0.65
CA LYS A 18 -1.58 -44.51 -1.06
C LYS A 18 -2.75 -43.89 -0.32
N GLY A 19 -3.85 -43.62 -1.02
CA GLY A 19 -5.09 -43.13 -0.40
C GLY A 19 -5.63 -44.10 0.66
N GLY A 20 -6.22 -43.56 1.73
CA GLY A 20 -6.77 -44.34 2.83
C GLY A 20 -5.76 -44.83 3.85
N THR A 21 -4.50 -44.40 3.77
CA THR A 21 -3.43 -44.77 4.72
C THR A 21 -3.09 -43.65 5.69
N ILE A 22 -2.50 -44.01 6.83
CA ILE A 22 -1.88 -43.06 7.77
C ILE A 22 -0.39 -43.36 7.80
N VAL A 23 0.43 -42.36 7.51
CA VAL A 23 1.87 -42.52 7.29
C VAL A 23 2.68 -41.48 8.09
N ASN A 24 3.99 -41.70 8.13
CA ASN A 24 4.94 -40.69 8.56
C ASN A 24 5.79 -40.29 7.35
N VAL A 25 6.09 -39.00 7.21
CA VAL A 25 6.83 -38.49 6.06
C VAL A 25 7.85 -37.45 6.49
N TYR A 26 8.88 -37.32 5.67
CA TYR A 26 9.86 -36.25 5.70
C TYR A 26 9.78 -35.48 4.38
N GLY A 27 10.05 -34.18 4.40
CA GLY A 27 10.11 -33.40 3.17
C GLY A 27 10.55 -31.96 3.38
N VAL A 28 11.00 -31.33 2.30
CA VAL A 28 11.36 -29.92 2.23
C VAL A 28 10.12 -29.11 1.89
N VAL A 29 9.87 -28.03 2.62
CA VAL A 29 8.75 -27.12 2.38
C VAL A 29 9.00 -26.32 1.12
N LYS A 30 8.18 -26.55 0.09
CA LYS A 30 8.21 -25.81 -1.17
C LYS A 30 7.29 -24.59 -1.15
N PHE A 31 6.18 -24.71 -0.43
CA PHE A 31 5.19 -23.65 -0.24
C PHE A 31 4.46 -23.90 1.07
N PHE A 32 4.09 -22.84 1.78
CA PHE A 32 3.17 -22.95 2.90
C PHE A 32 2.29 -21.71 3.05
N LYS A 33 1.15 -21.91 3.72
CA LYS A 33 0.37 -20.85 4.35
C LYS A 33 0.60 -20.95 5.86
N PRO A 34 1.08 -19.90 6.53
CA PRO A 34 1.20 -19.91 7.99
C PRO A 34 -0.17 -20.16 8.62
N PRO A 35 -0.25 -20.68 9.85
CA PRO A 35 -1.53 -20.98 10.48
C PRO A 35 -2.48 -19.77 10.48
N TYR A 36 -3.70 -19.97 10.01
CA TYR A 36 -4.76 -18.96 9.99
C TYR A 36 -6.08 -19.56 10.47
N LEU A 37 -6.93 -18.76 11.12
CA LEU A 37 -8.24 -19.22 11.53
C LEU A 37 -9.09 -19.49 10.27
N SER A 38 -9.59 -20.72 10.13
CA SER A 38 -10.42 -21.08 8.99
C SER A 38 -11.85 -20.56 9.16
N LYS A 39 -12.72 -20.79 8.17
CA LYS A 39 -14.17 -20.54 8.33
C LYS A 39 -14.86 -21.55 9.26
N GLY A 40 -14.17 -22.66 9.60
CA GLY A 40 -14.64 -23.65 10.55
C GLY A 40 -14.17 -23.34 11.97
N THR A 41 -14.10 -24.36 12.81
CA THR A 41 -13.66 -24.26 14.22
C THR A 41 -12.16 -24.14 14.37
N ASP A 42 -11.40 -24.69 13.42
CA ASP A 42 -9.98 -24.95 13.59
C ASP A 42 -9.12 -23.91 12.86
N TYR A 43 -7.89 -23.74 13.33
CA TYR A 43 -6.82 -23.16 12.53
C TYR A 43 -6.45 -24.11 11.39
N CYS A 44 -6.07 -23.53 10.25
CA CYS A 44 -5.62 -24.24 9.08
C CYS A 44 -4.20 -23.78 8.70
N SER A 45 -3.33 -24.73 8.36
CA SER A 45 -2.07 -24.48 7.66
C SER A 45 -2.01 -25.37 6.43
N VAL A 46 -1.65 -24.80 5.29
CA VAL A 46 -1.46 -25.55 4.04
C VAL A 46 0.03 -25.66 3.81
N VAL A 47 0.56 -26.86 3.64
CA VAL A 47 2.00 -27.09 3.45
C VAL A 47 2.20 -28.01 2.26
N THR A 48 2.95 -27.56 1.26
CA THR A 48 3.38 -28.40 0.15
C THR A 48 4.84 -28.80 0.36
N ILE A 49 5.07 -30.10 0.47
CA ILE A 49 6.41 -30.67 0.67
C ILE A 49 6.87 -31.42 -0.58
N VAL A 50 8.18 -31.56 -0.72
CA VAL A 50 8.87 -32.36 -1.74
C VAL A 50 10.05 -33.09 -1.10
N ASP A 51 10.38 -34.28 -1.60
CA ASP A 51 11.51 -35.10 -1.12
C ASP A 51 12.42 -35.52 -2.30
N GLN A 52 13.35 -36.43 -2.05
CA GLN A 52 14.29 -36.93 -3.05
C GLN A 52 13.63 -37.59 -4.27
N THR A 53 12.36 -37.99 -4.16
CA THR A 53 11.58 -38.57 -5.27
C THR A 53 11.01 -37.49 -6.19
N ASN A 54 11.16 -36.22 -5.82
CA ASN A 54 10.67 -35.03 -6.52
C ASN A 54 9.14 -34.97 -6.70
N VAL A 55 8.40 -35.84 -6.01
CA VAL A 55 6.94 -35.80 -5.92
C VAL A 55 6.53 -34.74 -4.90
N LYS A 56 5.50 -33.96 -5.24
CA LYS A 56 4.95 -32.93 -4.37
C LYS A 56 3.74 -33.48 -3.65
N LEU A 57 3.65 -33.23 -2.34
CA LEU A 57 2.47 -33.54 -1.54
C LEU A 57 1.95 -32.26 -0.90
N THR A 58 0.72 -31.87 -1.23
CA THR A 58 0.02 -30.79 -0.52
C THR A 58 -0.72 -31.36 0.68
N CYS A 59 -0.45 -30.79 1.84
CA CYS A 59 -1.01 -31.16 3.13
C CYS A 59 -1.94 -30.07 3.65
N LEU A 60 -3.18 -30.44 4.01
CA LEU A 60 -4.17 -29.57 4.63
C LEU A 60 -4.21 -29.90 6.12
N LEU A 61 -3.63 -29.05 6.95
CA LEU A 61 -3.42 -29.35 8.37
C LEU A 61 -4.38 -28.52 9.22
N PHE A 62 -5.20 -29.21 10.01
CA PHE A 62 -6.21 -28.59 10.88
C PHE A 62 -5.94 -28.90 12.35
N SER A 63 -6.12 -27.91 13.20
CA SER A 63 -6.03 -28.03 14.66
C SER A 63 -6.77 -26.88 15.35
N GLY A 64 -7.48 -27.16 16.45
CA GLY A 64 -8.04 -26.11 17.31
C GLY A 64 -6.95 -25.27 18.00
N ASN A 65 -5.74 -25.80 18.16
CA ASN A 65 -4.60 -25.11 18.76
C ASN A 65 -3.63 -24.64 17.67
N TYR A 66 -3.37 -23.32 17.61
CA TYR A 66 -2.44 -22.70 16.66
C TYR A 66 -1.04 -23.35 16.72
N GLU A 67 -0.50 -23.54 17.93
CA GLU A 67 0.85 -24.06 18.16
C GLU A 67 1.02 -25.53 17.75
N ALA A 68 -0.06 -26.31 17.64
CA ALA A 68 0.00 -27.71 17.23
C ALA A 68 0.23 -27.88 15.71
N LEU A 69 0.08 -26.81 14.93
CA LEU A 69 0.41 -26.79 13.51
C LEU A 69 1.93 -26.60 13.31
N PRO A 70 2.49 -27.00 12.14
CA PRO A 70 3.93 -26.97 11.93
C PRO A 70 4.59 -25.59 12.14
N ILE A 71 5.76 -25.59 12.77
CA ILE A 71 6.54 -24.38 13.10
C ILE A 71 7.51 -24.05 11.96
N ILE A 72 6.90 -23.74 10.82
CA ILE A 72 7.55 -23.31 9.57
C ILE A 72 7.69 -21.79 9.56
N TYR A 73 8.89 -21.31 9.25
CA TYR A 73 9.22 -19.88 9.16
C TYR A 73 9.53 -19.42 7.74
N LYS A 74 10.04 -20.30 6.88
CA LYS A 74 10.38 -19.96 5.49
C LYS A 74 10.26 -21.18 4.58
N ASN A 75 10.07 -20.93 3.27
CA ASN A 75 10.26 -21.99 2.29
C ASN A 75 11.70 -22.50 2.37
N GLY A 76 11.87 -23.80 2.14
CA GLY A 76 13.15 -24.49 2.36
C GLY A 76 13.29 -25.15 3.72
N ASP A 77 12.50 -24.76 4.74
CA ASP A 77 12.45 -25.50 6.00
C ASP A 77 12.14 -26.99 5.74
N ILE A 78 12.72 -27.87 6.55
CA ILE A 78 12.44 -29.32 6.49
C ILE A 78 11.41 -29.67 7.54
N VAL A 79 10.43 -30.50 7.17
CA VAL A 79 9.42 -31.00 8.10
C VAL A 79 9.45 -32.50 8.19
N ARG A 80 9.16 -32.98 9.39
CA ARG A 80 8.78 -34.36 9.68
C ARG A 80 7.34 -34.37 10.14
N PHE A 81 6.48 -35.11 9.47
CA PHE A 81 5.10 -35.32 9.88
C PHE A 81 4.88 -36.75 10.36
N HIS A 82 4.29 -36.88 11.53
CA HIS A 82 3.81 -38.15 12.08
C HIS A 82 2.30 -38.20 12.03
N ARG A 83 1.76 -39.38 11.71
CA ARG A 83 0.31 -39.65 11.63
C ARG A 83 -0.40 -38.72 10.64
N LEU A 84 0.17 -38.57 9.45
CA LEU A 84 -0.45 -37.86 8.33
C LEU A 84 -1.39 -38.82 7.59
N LYS A 85 -2.67 -38.49 7.47
CA LYS A 85 -3.62 -39.27 6.68
C LYS A 85 -3.50 -38.89 5.22
N ILE A 86 -3.42 -39.86 4.33
CA ILE A 86 -3.40 -39.67 2.89
C ILE A 86 -4.79 -39.95 2.32
N GLN A 87 -5.32 -39.03 1.53
CA GLN A 87 -6.60 -39.19 0.86
C GLN A 87 -6.54 -38.66 -0.58
N VAL A 88 -7.48 -39.09 -1.41
CA VAL A 88 -7.62 -38.60 -2.78
C VAL A 88 -8.81 -37.66 -2.84
N TYR A 89 -8.60 -36.44 -3.31
CA TYR A 89 -9.65 -35.45 -3.52
C TYR A 89 -9.57 -34.92 -4.95
N LYS A 90 -10.68 -34.99 -5.69
CA LYS A 90 -10.74 -34.60 -7.12
C LYS A 90 -9.61 -35.21 -7.97
N LYS A 91 -9.31 -36.50 -7.75
CA LYS A 91 -8.22 -37.27 -8.39
C LYS A 91 -6.79 -36.87 -8.00
N GLU A 92 -6.61 -35.95 -7.06
CA GLU A 92 -5.31 -35.54 -6.55
C GLU A 92 -5.05 -36.14 -5.15
N THR A 93 -3.84 -36.64 -4.93
CA THR A 93 -3.41 -37.15 -3.62
C THR A 93 -3.04 -36.00 -2.71
N GLN A 94 -3.63 -35.94 -1.51
CA GLN A 94 -3.36 -34.91 -0.52
C GLN A 94 -3.17 -35.51 0.88
N GLY A 95 -2.35 -34.84 1.68
CA GLY A 95 -2.22 -35.11 3.11
C GLY A 95 -3.26 -34.33 3.92
N ILE A 96 -3.77 -34.90 5.00
CA ILE A 96 -4.62 -34.22 5.97
C ILE A 96 -4.25 -34.65 7.39
N THR A 97 -4.50 -33.78 8.38
CA THR A 97 -4.31 -34.15 9.79
C THR A 97 -5.12 -35.38 10.16
N SER A 98 -4.52 -36.24 10.99
CA SER A 98 -5.18 -37.38 11.64
C SER A 98 -5.11 -37.22 13.16
N SER A 99 -5.84 -38.04 13.89
CA SER A 99 -5.76 -38.09 15.35
C SER A 99 -4.32 -38.32 15.82
N GLY A 100 -3.83 -37.42 16.68
CA GLY A 100 -2.47 -37.43 17.18
C GLY A 100 -1.41 -36.87 16.22
N PHE A 101 -1.79 -36.23 15.10
CA PHE A 101 -0.83 -35.58 14.20
C PHE A 101 0.21 -34.77 14.98
N ALA A 102 1.48 -34.95 14.62
CA ALA A 102 2.58 -34.19 15.21
C ALA A 102 3.61 -33.85 14.14
N SER A 103 4.30 -32.74 14.34
CA SER A 103 5.35 -32.30 13.42
C SER A 103 6.60 -31.85 14.14
N LEU A 104 7.75 -32.11 13.53
CA LEU A 104 9.00 -31.40 13.81
C LEU A 104 9.36 -30.56 12.59
N THR A 105 9.90 -29.37 12.81
CA THR A 105 10.42 -28.51 11.74
C THR A 105 11.88 -28.14 11.99
N PHE A 106 12.68 -28.10 10.93
CA PHE A 106 14.12 -27.87 10.97
C PHE A 106 14.49 -26.82 9.94
N GLU A 107 15.60 -26.12 10.17
CA GLU A 107 16.19 -25.25 9.16
C GLU A 107 16.76 -26.08 7.99
N GLY A 108 16.51 -25.67 6.76
CA GLY A 108 16.86 -26.44 5.56
C GLY A 108 18.20 -26.11 4.89
N THR A 109 18.98 -25.18 5.45
CA THR A 109 20.29 -24.79 4.90
C THR A 109 21.37 -25.81 5.29
N LEU A 110 22.31 -26.06 4.38
CA LEU A 110 23.46 -26.93 4.65
C LEU A 110 24.30 -26.37 5.81
N GLY A 111 24.69 -27.24 6.74
CA GLY A 111 25.51 -26.88 7.90
C GLY A 111 24.78 -26.16 9.03
N ALA A 112 23.50 -25.80 8.88
CA ALA A 112 22.74 -25.18 9.97
C ALA A 112 22.51 -26.14 11.15
N PRO A 113 22.32 -25.63 12.39
CA PRO A 113 21.99 -26.47 13.54
C PRO A 113 20.74 -27.34 13.29
N ILE A 114 20.75 -28.59 13.77
CA ILE A 114 19.59 -29.49 13.71
C ILE A 114 18.84 -29.39 15.03
N ILE A 115 18.03 -28.35 15.16
CA ILE A 115 17.20 -28.10 16.35
C ILE A 115 15.73 -28.30 15.96
N PRO A 116 15.05 -29.38 16.41
CA PRO A 116 13.66 -29.62 16.08
C PRO A 116 12.74 -28.58 16.74
N ARG A 117 11.93 -27.91 15.93
CA ARG A 117 10.87 -27.00 16.37
C ARG A 117 9.54 -27.75 16.45
N THR A 118 8.94 -27.79 17.63
CA THR A 118 7.62 -28.39 17.85
C THR A 118 6.97 -27.86 19.13
N SER A 119 5.64 -27.93 19.20
CA SER A 119 4.87 -27.73 20.43
C SER A 119 4.62 -29.04 21.20
N SER A 120 5.00 -30.18 20.62
CA SER A 120 4.81 -31.49 21.26
C SER A 120 5.70 -31.62 22.50
N LYS A 121 5.09 -31.82 23.67
CA LYS A 121 5.83 -32.04 24.93
C LYS A 121 6.71 -33.28 24.90
N TYR A 122 6.26 -34.32 24.19
CA TYR A 122 6.97 -35.58 24.01
C TYR A 122 7.06 -35.89 22.53
N PHE A 123 8.27 -36.10 22.02
CA PHE A 123 8.52 -36.48 20.65
C PHE A 123 9.71 -37.45 20.58
N ASN A 124 9.66 -38.38 19.63
CA ASN A 124 10.81 -39.22 19.32
C ASN A 124 11.80 -38.41 18.45
N PHE A 125 13.08 -38.47 18.79
CA PHE A 125 14.15 -37.86 18.00
C PHE A 125 15.41 -38.70 18.15
N THR A 126 15.93 -39.17 17.04
CA THR A 126 16.98 -40.20 16.96
C THR A 126 18.10 -39.77 16.01
N THR A 127 19.18 -40.55 15.97
CA THR A 127 20.25 -40.37 14.98
C THR A 127 19.73 -40.54 13.55
N GLU A 128 18.69 -41.34 13.33
CA GLU A 128 18.08 -41.50 12.01
C GLU A 128 17.40 -40.21 11.55
N ASP A 129 16.74 -39.49 12.47
CA ASP A 129 16.16 -38.18 12.16
C ASP A 129 17.23 -37.16 11.74
N HIS A 130 18.43 -37.21 12.33
CA HIS A 130 19.56 -36.35 11.93
C HIS A 130 19.99 -36.65 10.49
N LYS A 131 20.22 -37.93 10.17
CA LYS A 131 20.61 -38.38 8.81
C LYS A 131 19.56 -37.98 7.77
N MET A 132 18.28 -38.15 8.09
CA MET A 132 17.17 -37.79 7.19
C MET A 132 17.14 -36.28 6.91
N VAL A 133 17.35 -35.44 7.93
CA VAL A 133 17.42 -33.98 7.77
C VAL A 133 18.63 -33.60 6.91
N GLU A 134 19.82 -34.14 7.19
CA GLU A 134 21.03 -33.85 6.41
C GLU A 134 20.88 -34.28 4.94
N ALA A 135 20.35 -35.48 4.70
CA ALA A 135 20.10 -35.97 3.34
C ALA A 135 19.15 -35.05 2.56
N LEU A 136 18.10 -34.53 3.21
CA LEU A 136 17.19 -33.58 2.59
C LEU A 136 17.83 -32.20 2.35
N ARG A 137 18.73 -31.73 3.23
CA ARG A 137 19.48 -30.47 3.00
C ARG A 137 20.40 -30.58 1.78
N VAL A 138 21.12 -31.70 1.64
CA VAL A 138 21.98 -31.98 0.47
C VAL A 138 21.17 -32.04 -0.82
N TRP A 139 20.00 -32.69 -0.77
CA TRP A 139 19.11 -32.73 -1.92
C TRP A 139 18.55 -31.33 -2.26
N ALA A 140 18.09 -30.57 -1.25
CA ALA A 140 17.50 -29.25 -1.44
C ALA A 140 18.50 -28.25 -2.03
N SER A 141 19.77 -28.28 -1.63
CA SER A 141 20.79 -27.34 -2.11
C SER A 141 21.08 -27.44 -3.61
N THR A 142 20.72 -28.57 -4.23
CA THR A 142 20.92 -28.83 -5.66
C THR A 142 19.62 -28.74 -6.47
N HIS A 143 18.47 -29.02 -5.85
CA HIS A 143 17.18 -29.13 -6.55
C HIS A 143 16.21 -27.97 -6.26
N MET A 144 16.56 -27.06 -5.34
CA MET A 144 15.75 -25.91 -4.99
C MET A 144 16.56 -24.62 -5.11
N SER A 145 15.90 -23.55 -5.58
CA SER A 145 16.54 -22.24 -5.71
C SER A 145 16.85 -21.67 -4.31
N PRO A 146 18.03 -21.07 -4.10
CA PRO A 146 18.39 -20.40 -2.83
C PRO A 146 17.65 -19.06 -2.65
N SER A 147 16.63 -18.76 -3.46
CA SER A 147 15.90 -17.48 -3.50
C SER A 147 15.03 -17.20 -2.27
N TRP A 148 15.31 -17.84 -1.14
CA TRP A 148 14.67 -17.57 0.15
C TRP A 148 15.44 -16.51 0.95
N THR A 149 16.25 -15.71 0.25
CA THR A 149 17.02 -14.60 0.79
C THR A 149 16.09 -13.58 1.42
N LEU A 150 16.45 -13.14 2.63
CA LEU A 150 15.71 -12.17 3.41
C LEU A 150 15.86 -10.78 2.77
N LEU A 151 14.79 -10.27 2.15
CA LEU A 151 14.78 -8.96 1.52
C LEU A 151 14.67 -7.86 2.60
N LYS A 152 15.51 -6.83 2.50
CA LYS A 152 15.48 -5.64 3.36
C LYS A 152 14.60 -4.55 2.77
N LEU A 153 14.12 -3.63 3.62
CA LEU A 153 13.28 -2.50 3.20
C LEU A 153 13.98 -1.58 2.19
N CYS A 154 15.31 -1.44 2.25
CA CYS A 154 16.06 -0.65 1.26
C CYS A 154 16.05 -1.21 -0.16
N ASP A 155 15.85 -2.51 -0.31
CA ASP A 155 15.93 -3.19 -1.61
C ASP A 155 14.56 -3.41 -2.26
N VAL A 156 13.48 -2.97 -1.60
CA VAL A 156 12.13 -3.21 -2.09
C VAL A 156 11.86 -2.47 -3.40
N GLN A 157 11.25 -3.18 -4.35
CA GLN A 157 10.82 -2.61 -5.62
C GLN A 157 9.36 -2.15 -5.54
N PRO A 158 8.95 -1.17 -6.36
CA PRO A 158 7.55 -0.88 -6.59
C PRO A 158 6.79 -2.09 -7.14
N MET A 159 5.56 -2.32 -6.66
CA MET A 159 4.63 -3.30 -7.21
C MET A 159 5.15 -4.75 -7.17
N GLN A 160 5.67 -5.17 -6.02
CA GLN A 160 6.13 -6.53 -5.78
C GLN A 160 5.48 -7.16 -4.55
N TYR A 161 5.55 -8.49 -4.48
CA TYR A 161 5.24 -9.27 -3.29
C TYR A 161 6.53 -9.82 -2.68
N PHE A 162 6.69 -9.70 -1.37
CA PHE A 162 7.86 -10.23 -0.67
C PHE A 162 7.53 -10.58 0.79
N ASP A 163 8.42 -11.34 1.43
CA ASP A 163 8.31 -11.64 2.85
C ASP A 163 9.20 -10.68 3.65
N LEU A 164 8.62 -9.95 4.59
CA LEU A 164 9.34 -8.99 5.43
C LEU A 164 9.62 -9.58 6.81
N THR A 165 10.88 -9.51 7.26
CA THR A 165 11.27 -9.78 8.64
C THR A 165 11.56 -8.46 9.34
N CYS A 166 10.83 -8.14 10.40
CA CYS A 166 10.83 -6.81 11.02
C CYS A 166 10.50 -6.87 12.51
N GLN A 167 10.66 -5.75 13.21
CA GLN A 167 10.15 -5.54 14.56
C GLN A 167 8.90 -4.66 14.52
N LEU A 168 7.90 -5.00 15.33
CA LEU A 168 6.70 -4.19 15.54
C LEU A 168 6.98 -3.04 16.52
N LEU A 169 6.78 -1.80 16.09
CA LEU A 169 6.97 -0.60 16.91
C LEU A 169 5.66 -0.02 17.42
N GLY A 170 4.60 -0.11 16.62
CA GLY A 170 3.30 0.36 17.03
C GLY A 170 2.16 -0.22 16.21
N LYS A 171 0.95 -0.10 16.73
CA LYS A 171 -0.26 -0.60 16.10
C LYS A 171 -1.45 0.30 16.39
N ALA A 172 -2.37 0.42 15.44
CA ALA A 172 -3.55 1.26 15.58
C ALA A 172 -4.74 0.68 14.82
N GLU A 173 -5.93 0.87 15.37
CA GLU A 173 -7.18 0.64 14.65
C GLU A 173 -7.43 1.78 13.67
N VAL A 174 -7.97 1.47 12.48
CA VAL A 174 -8.23 2.45 11.42
C VAL A 174 -9.73 2.60 11.19
N ASP A 175 -10.38 1.60 10.59
CA ASP A 175 -11.80 1.63 10.23
C ASP A 175 -12.52 0.29 10.48
N GLY A 176 -11.90 -0.61 11.24
CA GLY A 176 -12.39 -1.95 11.54
C GLY A 176 -12.20 -2.97 10.41
N ALA A 177 -12.30 -2.55 9.15
CA ALA A 177 -11.98 -3.38 7.98
C ALA A 177 -10.46 -3.50 7.76
N SER A 178 -9.72 -2.50 8.23
CA SER A 178 -8.27 -2.41 8.17
C SER A 178 -7.63 -2.08 9.52
N PHE A 179 -6.35 -2.44 9.65
CA PHE A 179 -5.57 -2.25 10.87
C PHE A 179 -4.13 -1.89 10.53
N LEU A 180 -3.57 -0.91 11.23
CA LEU A 180 -2.24 -0.38 10.98
C LEU A 180 -1.19 -1.09 11.84
N LEU A 181 -0.09 -1.47 11.20
CA LEU A 181 1.15 -1.89 11.87
C LEU A 181 2.29 -0.94 11.45
N LYS A 182 2.93 -0.31 12.42
CA LYS A 182 4.19 0.43 12.23
C LYS A 182 5.35 -0.48 12.55
N VAL A 183 6.18 -0.75 11.55
CA VAL A 183 7.29 -1.72 11.65
C VAL A 183 8.58 -1.13 11.06
N TRP A 184 9.70 -1.78 11.35
CA TRP A 184 11.01 -1.44 10.80
C TRP A 184 11.96 -2.64 10.79
N ASP A 185 12.98 -2.59 9.94
CA ASP A 185 14.03 -3.61 9.84
C ASP A 185 15.48 -3.07 9.96
N GLY A 186 15.60 -1.79 10.32
CA GLY A 186 16.87 -1.07 10.41
C GLY A 186 17.28 -0.33 9.13
N THR A 187 16.56 -0.53 8.02
CA THR A 187 16.87 0.10 6.73
C THR A 187 15.75 1.05 6.25
N ARG A 188 16.08 1.99 5.37
CA ARG A 188 15.11 2.94 4.79
C ARG A 188 14.67 2.46 3.42
N THR A 189 13.39 2.61 3.11
CA THR A 189 12.84 2.33 1.77
C THR A 189 13.36 3.32 0.72
N PRO A 190 13.40 2.93 -0.57
CA PRO A 190 13.88 3.82 -1.64
C PRO A 190 12.97 5.02 -1.89
N PHE A 191 11.70 4.93 -1.50
CA PHE A 191 10.75 6.04 -1.46
C PHE A 191 10.15 6.12 -0.05
N PRO A 192 9.76 7.32 0.44
CA PRO A 192 9.12 7.46 1.74
C PRO A 192 7.88 6.56 1.86
N SER A 193 7.69 5.94 3.01
CA SER A 193 6.46 5.20 3.29
C SER A 193 5.27 6.16 3.31
N TRP A 194 4.14 5.73 2.77
CA TRP A 194 2.88 6.44 3.02
C TRP A 194 2.60 6.51 4.54
N ARG A 195 1.80 7.48 4.97
CA ARG A 195 1.39 7.61 6.37
C ARG A 195 -0.11 7.52 6.43
N VAL A 196 -0.61 6.50 7.13
CA VAL A 196 -2.05 6.34 7.32
C VAL A 196 -2.51 7.40 8.31
N LEU A 197 -3.54 8.16 7.95
CA LEU A 197 -4.11 9.18 8.82
C LEU A 197 -4.74 8.50 10.03
N ILE A 198 -4.13 8.65 11.19
CA ILE A 198 -4.59 8.13 12.47
C ILE A 198 -4.66 9.26 13.48
N GLN A 199 -5.55 9.14 14.47
CA GLN A 199 -5.52 10.02 15.63
C GLN A 199 -4.42 9.53 16.58
N ASP A 200 -3.56 10.43 17.05
CA ASP A 200 -2.39 10.08 17.88
C ASP A 200 -2.76 9.28 19.14
N LEU A 201 -3.96 9.48 19.69
CA LEU A 201 -4.44 8.77 20.89
C LEU A 201 -4.70 7.27 20.65
N VAL A 202 -4.83 6.85 19.38
CA VAL A 202 -5.18 5.47 18.99
C VAL A 202 -3.92 4.61 18.75
N LEU A 203 -2.75 5.23 18.58
CA LEU A 203 -1.51 4.52 18.30
C LEU A 203 -0.91 3.94 19.59
N GLU A 204 -0.96 2.61 19.73
CA GLU A 204 -0.25 1.88 20.79
C GLU A 204 1.22 1.70 20.37
N GLY A 205 2.16 2.18 21.21
CA GLY A 205 3.60 2.03 21.01
C GLY A 205 4.39 3.17 21.66
N ASP A 206 5.73 3.12 21.59
CA ASP A 206 6.57 4.24 22.00
C ASP A 206 6.57 5.32 20.91
N LEU A 207 5.68 6.31 21.06
CA LEU A 207 5.54 7.41 20.11
C LEU A 207 6.84 8.22 19.96
N SER A 208 7.60 8.39 21.04
CA SER A 208 8.85 9.14 21.02
C SER A 208 9.91 8.43 20.18
N HIS A 209 9.98 7.09 20.29
CA HIS A 209 10.88 6.26 19.51
C HIS A 209 10.45 6.22 18.04
N ILE A 210 9.16 6.04 17.76
CA ILE A 210 8.60 6.05 16.40
C ILE A 210 8.90 7.38 15.69
N HIS A 211 8.67 8.51 16.37
CA HIS A 211 8.97 9.84 15.79
C HIS A 211 10.45 10.03 15.50
N ARG A 212 11.34 9.57 16.39
CA ARG A 212 12.80 9.66 16.22
C ARG A 212 13.29 8.84 15.03
N LEU A 213 12.69 7.67 14.80
CA LEU A 213 13.05 6.78 13.70
C LEU A 213 12.62 7.30 12.32
N GLN A 214 11.68 8.25 12.24
CA GLN A 214 11.23 8.88 11.00
C GLN A 214 10.95 7.85 9.88
N ASN A 215 11.65 7.96 8.74
CA ASN A 215 11.49 7.11 7.55
C ASN A 215 12.22 5.76 7.64
N LEU A 216 12.80 5.39 8.78
CA LEU A 216 13.16 3.99 9.07
C LEU A 216 11.92 3.15 9.37
N THR A 217 10.83 3.80 9.80
CA THR A 217 9.54 3.14 10.03
C THR A 217 8.68 3.18 8.78
N ILE A 218 7.96 2.09 8.52
CA ILE A 218 6.97 2.01 7.46
C ILE A 218 5.58 1.74 8.04
N ASP A 219 4.55 2.19 7.33
CA ASP A 219 3.15 1.92 7.66
C ASP A 219 2.64 0.77 6.80
N ILE A 220 2.23 -0.32 7.44
CA ILE A 220 1.60 -1.47 6.79
C ILE A 220 0.11 -1.47 7.13
N LEU A 221 -0.74 -1.43 6.11
CA LEU A 221 -2.18 -1.60 6.29
C LEU A 221 -2.56 -3.05 5.99
N VAL A 222 -3.15 -3.72 6.98
CA VAL A 222 -3.62 -5.10 6.87
C VAL A 222 -5.15 -5.11 6.83
N TYR A 223 -5.73 -6.07 6.10
CA TYR A 223 -7.18 -6.08 5.83
C TYR A 223 -7.86 -7.39 6.25
N ASP A 224 -9.18 -7.33 6.43
CA ASP A 224 -10.08 -8.48 6.55
C ASP A 224 -9.66 -9.49 7.64
N ASN A 225 -9.41 -10.74 7.26
CA ASN A 225 -9.00 -11.83 8.16
C ASN A 225 -7.64 -11.60 8.83
N HIS A 226 -6.89 -10.56 8.48
CA HIS A 226 -5.62 -10.24 9.14
C HIS A 226 -5.79 -9.27 10.32
N VAL A 227 -6.93 -8.56 10.43
CA VAL A 227 -7.17 -7.54 11.48
C VAL A 227 -7.07 -8.13 12.89
N HIS A 228 -7.76 -9.24 13.15
CA HIS A 228 -7.73 -9.86 14.49
C HIS A 228 -6.33 -10.34 14.89
N VAL A 229 -5.57 -10.87 13.93
CA VAL A 229 -4.17 -11.27 14.13
C VAL A 229 -3.35 -10.05 14.50
N ALA A 230 -3.42 -8.99 13.70
CA ALA A 230 -2.67 -7.76 13.90
C ALA A 230 -2.99 -7.07 15.24
N ARG A 231 -4.26 -7.06 15.65
CA ARG A 231 -4.71 -6.53 16.94
C ARG A 231 -4.07 -7.28 18.12
N SER A 232 -3.94 -8.61 18.00
CA SER A 232 -3.37 -9.48 19.05
C SER A 232 -1.84 -9.44 19.17
N LEU A 233 -1.14 -8.82 18.22
CA LEU A 233 0.33 -8.74 18.25
C LEU A 233 0.81 -7.86 19.41
N LYS A 234 1.92 -8.27 20.03
CA LYS A 234 2.58 -7.50 21.09
C LYS A 234 3.59 -6.53 20.49
N VAL A 235 3.50 -5.24 20.83
CA VAL A 235 4.51 -4.24 20.46
C VAL A 235 5.90 -4.67 20.98
N GLY A 236 6.93 -4.44 20.16
CA GLY A 236 8.31 -4.88 20.40
C GLY A 236 8.64 -6.29 19.92
N SER A 237 7.63 -7.10 19.57
CA SER A 237 7.85 -8.45 19.04
C SER A 237 8.42 -8.44 17.60
N PHE A 238 9.11 -9.53 17.25
CA PHE A 238 9.64 -9.75 15.91
C PHE A 238 8.64 -10.52 15.06
N LEU A 239 8.46 -10.09 13.83
CA LEU A 239 7.45 -10.61 12.91
C LEU A 239 8.09 -11.05 11.61
N ARG A 240 7.50 -12.08 11.01
CA ARG A 240 7.56 -12.33 9.58
C ARG A 240 6.19 -12.10 8.96
N ILE A 241 6.13 -11.15 8.04
CA ILE A 241 4.92 -10.80 7.28
C ILE A 241 5.09 -11.37 5.87
N TYR A 242 4.26 -12.35 5.53
CA TYR A 242 4.39 -13.11 4.30
C TYR A 242 3.59 -12.47 3.17
N SER A 243 4.16 -12.47 1.97
CA SER A 243 3.51 -11.95 0.75
C SER A 243 2.94 -10.54 0.95
N LEU A 244 3.76 -9.66 1.56
CA LEU A 244 3.49 -8.24 1.70
C LEU A 244 3.59 -7.57 0.32
N HIS A 245 2.58 -6.75 -0.02
CA HIS A 245 2.51 -6.08 -1.30
C HIS A 245 2.99 -4.63 -1.19
N THR A 246 3.94 -4.23 -2.03
CA THR A 246 4.31 -2.83 -2.20
C THR A 246 3.53 -2.20 -3.35
N LYS A 247 3.14 -0.93 -3.22
CA LYS A 247 2.55 -0.16 -4.31
C LYS A 247 3.08 1.25 -4.26
N LEU A 248 3.67 1.72 -5.36
CA LEU A 248 4.11 3.10 -5.44
C LEU A 248 2.91 3.97 -5.82
N GLN A 249 2.55 4.88 -4.93
CA GLN A 249 1.57 5.92 -5.17
C GLN A 249 2.28 7.14 -5.73
N SER A 250 1.78 7.65 -6.86
CA SER A 250 2.31 8.85 -7.52
C SER A 250 1.36 10.05 -7.48
N MET A 251 0.16 9.85 -6.93
CA MET A 251 -0.87 10.87 -6.73
C MET A 251 -1.55 10.61 -5.39
N ASN A 252 -1.61 11.63 -4.52
CA ASN A 252 -2.39 11.57 -3.29
C ASN A 252 -3.89 11.75 -3.56
N SER A 253 -4.72 11.65 -2.51
CA SER A 253 -6.17 11.86 -2.56
C SER A 253 -6.60 13.26 -3.04
N GLU A 254 -5.68 14.22 -3.02
CA GLU A 254 -5.87 15.62 -3.41
C GLU A 254 -5.29 15.94 -4.80
N ASN A 255 -4.97 14.91 -5.60
CA ASN A 255 -4.39 15.02 -6.94
C ASN A 255 -3.03 15.74 -7.02
N GLN A 256 -2.30 15.84 -5.91
CA GLN A 256 -0.93 16.34 -5.88
C GLN A 256 0.06 15.21 -6.18
N THR A 257 1.10 15.54 -6.95
CA THR A 257 2.18 14.59 -7.30
C THR A 257 3.11 14.40 -6.11
N MET A 258 2.94 13.32 -5.36
CA MET A 258 3.86 12.87 -4.31
C MET A 258 4.18 11.39 -4.53
N LEU A 259 5.44 11.01 -4.35
CA LEU A 259 5.87 9.62 -4.40
C LEU A 259 5.89 9.04 -3.00
N SER A 260 4.97 8.13 -2.71
CA SER A 260 4.92 7.37 -1.46
C SER A 260 4.83 5.88 -1.77
N LEU A 261 5.54 5.08 -0.97
CA LEU A 261 5.49 3.63 -1.07
C LEU A 261 4.47 3.10 -0.05
N GLU A 262 3.38 2.56 -0.56
CA GLU A 262 2.33 1.93 0.23
C GLU A 262 2.67 0.46 0.48
N PHE A 263 2.32 -0.03 1.67
CA PHE A 263 2.50 -1.44 2.05
C PHE A 263 1.17 -2.05 2.48
N HIS A 264 0.80 -3.14 1.82
CA HIS A 264 -0.52 -3.75 1.94
C HIS A 264 -0.41 -5.24 2.23
N LEU A 265 -1.09 -5.70 3.28
CA LEU A 265 -1.37 -7.12 3.48
C LEU A 265 -2.85 -7.38 3.16
N HIS A 266 -3.13 -7.59 1.87
CA HIS A 266 -4.47 -7.85 1.35
C HIS A 266 -5.14 -9.04 2.03
N GLY A 267 -6.47 -8.99 2.15
CA GLY A 267 -7.26 -10.09 2.68
C GLY A 267 -7.11 -11.41 1.92
N GLY A 268 -7.51 -12.49 2.57
CA GLY A 268 -7.37 -13.86 2.11
C GLY A 268 -5.95 -14.41 2.26
N THR A 269 -5.80 -15.72 2.11
CA THR A 269 -4.55 -16.45 2.41
C THR A 269 -3.82 -16.94 1.17
N SER A 270 -4.14 -16.40 -0.01
CA SER A 270 -3.46 -16.78 -1.25
C SER A 270 -1.98 -16.43 -1.16
N TYR A 271 -1.13 -17.24 -1.82
CA TYR A 271 0.33 -17.08 -1.80
C TYR A 271 0.98 -17.07 -0.40
N GLY A 272 0.28 -17.57 0.63
CA GLY A 272 0.84 -17.61 1.98
C GLY A 272 0.71 -16.31 2.76
N ARG A 273 -0.07 -15.33 2.27
CA ARG A 273 -0.36 -14.10 3.02
C ARG A 273 -0.76 -14.38 4.46
N GLY A 274 -0.06 -13.73 5.37
CA GLY A 274 -0.25 -13.92 6.80
C GLY A 274 0.90 -13.33 7.59
N ILE A 275 0.81 -13.46 8.91
CA ILE A 275 1.79 -12.94 9.86
C ILE A 275 2.17 -14.09 10.79
N ARG A 276 3.45 -14.24 11.08
CA ARG A 276 3.94 -15.13 12.13
C ARG A 276 4.90 -14.39 13.05
N VAL A 277 4.71 -14.55 14.35
CA VAL A 277 5.67 -14.05 15.34
C VAL A 277 6.93 -14.93 15.29
N LEU A 278 8.09 -14.28 15.23
CA LEU A 278 9.39 -14.93 15.31
C LEU A 278 9.89 -14.91 16.75
N PRO A 279 10.28 -16.05 17.33
CA PRO A 279 10.88 -16.08 18.66
C PRO A 279 12.29 -15.49 18.62
N GLU A 280 12.77 -15.01 19.76
CA GLU A 280 14.13 -14.49 19.89
C GLU A 280 15.22 -15.55 19.65
N SER A 281 14.88 -16.83 19.76
CA SER A 281 15.77 -17.95 19.44
C SER A 281 15.94 -18.19 17.92
N ASN A 282 15.31 -17.38 17.07
CA ASN A 282 15.42 -17.49 15.62
C ASN A 282 16.66 -16.73 15.13
N SER A 283 17.49 -17.38 14.31
CA SER A 283 18.74 -16.79 13.79
C SER A 283 18.53 -15.52 12.96
N ASP A 284 17.40 -15.40 12.24
CA ASP A 284 17.08 -14.18 11.48
C ASP A 284 16.81 -12.99 12.42
N VAL A 285 16.35 -13.25 13.65
CA VAL A 285 16.10 -12.22 14.67
C VAL A 285 17.42 -11.71 15.26
N ASP A 286 18.43 -12.57 15.42
CA ASP A 286 19.74 -12.14 15.90
C ASP A 286 20.40 -11.16 14.92
N GLN A 287 20.32 -11.44 13.61
CA GLN A 287 20.81 -10.52 12.59
C GLN A 287 19.99 -9.23 12.57
N LEU A 288 18.66 -9.33 12.61
CA LEU A 288 17.78 -8.17 12.66
C LEU A 288 18.14 -7.26 13.84
N LYS A 289 18.32 -7.79 15.06
CA LYS A 289 18.69 -7.01 16.25
C LYS A 289 19.94 -6.17 16.03
N LYS A 290 20.98 -6.73 15.38
CA LYS A 290 22.21 -5.99 15.05
C LYS A 290 21.93 -4.82 14.09
N ASP A 291 21.11 -5.05 13.08
CA ASP A 291 20.73 -4.02 12.11
C ASP A 291 19.92 -2.90 12.78
N LEU A 292 19.00 -3.26 13.69
CA LEU A 292 18.22 -2.31 14.48
C LEU A 292 19.10 -1.46 15.42
N GLU A 293 20.06 -2.10 16.10
CA GLU A 293 20.98 -1.42 17.02
C GLU A 293 21.87 -0.43 16.27
N SER A 294 22.41 -0.83 15.11
CA SER A 294 23.17 0.05 14.22
C SER A 294 22.35 1.26 13.76
N ALA A 295 21.11 1.04 13.31
CA ALA A 295 20.22 2.11 12.86
C ALA A 295 19.83 3.08 13.98
N ASN A 296 19.61 2.58 15.20
CA ASN A 296 19.31 3.41 16.38
C ASN A 296 20.47 4.35 16.73
N LEU A 297 21.73 3.89 16.65
CA LEU A 297 22.90 4.73 16.91
C LEU A 297 22.97 5.90 15.92
N THR A 298 22.74 5.64 14.63
CA THR A 298 22.71 6.68 13.60
C THR A 298 21.54 7.66 13.78
N ALA A 299 20.36 7.17 14.19
CA ALA A 299 19.20 8.00 14.44
C ALA A 299 19.39 8.95 15.64
N ASN A 300 20.10 8.51 16.69
CA ASN A 300 20.39 9.34 17.86
C ASN A 300 21.47 10.41 17.56
N GLN A 301 22.45 10.13 16.70
CA GLN A 301 23.46 11.13 16.32
C GLN A 301 22.89 12.30 15.52
N HIS A 302 21.81 12.06 14.77
CA HIS A 302 21.12 13.10 14.00
C HIS A 302 20.18 13.98 14.86
N SER A 303 19.82 13.59 16.09
CA SER A 303 18.98 14.43 16.96
C SER A 303 19.76 15.50 17.74
N ASP A 304 21.07 15.31 17.91
CA ASP A 304 21.92 16.23 18.69
C ASP A 304 22.50 17.39 17.85
N VAL A 305 22.24 17.40 16.54
CA VAL A 305 22.72 18.42 15.61
C VAL A 305 21.52 18.96 14.81
N ILE A 306 21.13 20.21 15.13
CA ILE A 306 20.15 21.09 14.44
C ILE A 306 18.77 21.19 15.12
N CYS A 307 18.69 22.06 16.13
CA CYS A 307 17.65 23.08 16.18
C CYS A 307 18.12 24.26 15.33
N GLN A 308 17.70 24.32 14.07
CA GLN A 308 17.58 25.55 13.28
C GLN A 308 16.79 25.25 12.01
N SER A 309 15.74 26.02 11.82
CA SER A 309 14.84 26.08 10.67
C SER A 309 15.59 26.35 9.37
N GLU A 310 15.30 25.58 8.32
CA GLU A 310 15.08 26.04 6.93
C GLU A 310 14.39 24.90 6.13
N PRO A 311 13.51 25.21 5.16
CA PRO A 311 12.87 24.22 4.30
C PRO A 311 13.77 23.90 3.10
N ASP A 312 14.24 22.65 3.01
CA ASP A 312 15.16 22.22 1.96
C ASP A 312 14.40 21.87 0.67
N ASP A 313 14.21 22.90 -0.16
CA ASP A 313 13.73 22.81 -1.53
C ASP A 313 14.96 22.67 -2.43
N SER A 314 15.42 21.43 -2.68
CA SER A 314 16.56 21.16 -3.56
C SER A 314 16.48 19.77 -4.20
N PHE A 315 15.90 19.71 -5.39
CA PHE A 315 16.07 18.58 -6.30
C PHE A 315 17.52 18.58 -6.87
N PRO A 316 18.30 17.49 -6.77
CA PRO A 316 19.51 17.37 -7.55
C PRO A 316 19.14 16.98 -8.98
N SER A 317 19.15 17.96 -9.87
CA SER A 317 19.42 17.73 -11.28
C SER A 317 20.91 17.49 -11.44
N SER A 318 21.33 16.24 -11.68
CA SER A 318 22.58 15.99 -12.40
C SER A 318 22.54 14.66 -13.12
N GLY A 319 22.83 14.71 -14.41
CA GLY A 319 22.93 13.53 -15.26
C GLY A 319 24.17 12.73 -14.90
N SER A 320 23.98 11.45 -14.63
CA SER A 320 25.01 10.44 -14.81
C SER A 320 24.38 9.24 -15.51
N VAL A 321 24.89 8.96 -16.69
CA VAL A 321 24.59 7.78 -17.48
C VAL A 321 25.22 6.60 -16.76
N SER A 322 24.42 5.77 -16.09
CA SER A 322 24.88 4.47 -15.57
C SER A 322 24.76 3.42 -16.66
N LEU A 323 25.88 2.72 -16.88
CA LEU A 323 26.21 1.85 -18.01
C LEU A 323 25.72 0.40 -17.82
N TYR A 324 24.56 0.23 -17.20
CA TYR A 324 23.90 -1.06 -17.06
C TYR A 324 22.44 -0.90 -17.51
N GLU A 325 22.21 -1.09 -18.80
CA GLU A 325 20.88 -1.36 -19.34
C GLU A 325 20.36 -2.66 -18.72
N VAL A 326 19.78 -2.56 -17.53
CA VAL A 326 18.97 -3.64 -16.96
C VAL A 326 17.72 -3.74 -17.84
N GLU A 327 17.69 -4.83 -18.59
CA GLU A 327 16.59 -5.27 -19.41
C GLU A 327 15.32 -5.40 -18.54
N ARG A 328 14.53 -4.32 -18.46
CA ARG A 328 13.23 -4.32 -17.79
C ARG A 328 12.35 -5.34 -18.49
N CYS A 329 11.99 -6.44 -17.82
CA CYS A 329 11.09 -7.48 -18.31
C CYS A 329 9.62 -7.02 -18.51
N GLN A 330 9.35 -5.77 -18.91
CA GLN A 330 8.04 -5.37 -19.41
C GLN A 330 7.93 -5.75 -20.89
N GLN A 331 7.78 -7.05 -21.16
CA GLN A 331 7.42 -7.52 -22.51
C GLN A 331 5.97 -7.17 -22.89
N LEU A 332 5.14 -6.65 -21.97
CA LEU A 332 3.76 -6.24 -22.21
C LEU A 332 3.60 -4.71 -22.14
N SER A 333 2.97 -4.12 -23.16
CA SER A 333 2.68 -2.68 -23.23
C SER A 333 1.64 -2.29 -22.16
N ALA A 334 1.85 -1.17 -21.46
CA ALA A 334 0.90 -0.63 -20.48
C ALA A 334 -0.43 -0.15 -21.10
N THR A 335 -0.46 0.06 -22.41
CA THR A 335 -1.66 0.46 -23.17
C THR A 335 -2.00 -0.64 -24.17
N ILE A 336 -3.20 -1.21 -24.05
CA ILE A 336 -3.77 -2.15 -25.01
C ILE A 336 -4.54 -1.32 -26.04
N LEU A 337 -4.03 -1.27 -27.28
CA LEU A 337 -4.78 -0.67 -28.38
C LEU A 337 -5.92 -1.62 -28.78
N THR A 338 -7.16 -1.18 -28.55
CA THR A 338 -8.38 -1.93 -28.89
C THR A 338 -8.77 -1.79 -30.35
N ASP A 339 -8.19 -0.82 -31.07
CA ASP A 339 -8.47 -0.50 -32.48
C ASP A 339 -7.18 -0.51 -33.34
N HIS A 340 -7.34 -0.52 -34.66
CA HIS A 340 -6.26 -0.54 -35.66
C HIS A 340 -5.28 -1.73 -35.55
N GLN A 341 -5.78 -2.90 -35.15
CA GLN A 341 -4.96 -4.12 -35.04
C GLN A 341 -4.39 -4.60 -36.37
N TYR A 342 -5.02 -4.23 -37.49
CA TYR A 342 -4.58 -4.52 -38.86
C TYR A 342 -3.30 -3.77 -39.26
N LEU A 343 -2.90 -2.71 -38.53
CA LEU A 343 -1.64 -2.02 -38.75
C LEU A 343 -0.49 -2.79 -38.10
N GLU A 344 0.56 -3.03 -38.86
CA GLU A 344 1.81 -3.58 -38.35
C GLU A 344 2.59 -2.57 -37.51
N ARG A 345 3.45 -3.08 -36.63
CA ARG A 345 4.26 -2.23 -35.74
C ARG A 345 5.36 -1.52 -36.54
N THR A 346 5.29 -0.20 -36.61
CA THR A 346 6.29 0.65 -37.25
C THR A 346 7.32 1.13 -36.22
N PRO A 347 8.64 1.01 -36.48
CA PRO A 347 9.66 1.56 -35.61
C PRO A 347 9.72 3.10 -35.72
N LEU A 348 10.02 3.78 -34.61
CA LEU A 348 10.08 5.25 -34.55
C LEU A 348 11.01 5.87 -35.60
N CYS A 349 12.15 5.23 -35.88
CA CYS A 349 13.13 5.72 -36.86
C CYS A 349 12.58 5.78 -38.28
N ALA A 350 11.63 4.91 -38.64
CA ALA A 350 10.99 4.91 -39.94
C ALA A 350 9.95 6.02 -40.09
N ILE A 351 9.36 6.49 -38.98
CA ILE A 351 8.33 7.55 -38.96
C ILE A 351 8.95 8.93 -39.08
N LEU A 352 10.09 9.16 -38.41
CA LEU A 352 10.76 10.47 -38.36
C LEU A 352 11.17 11.02 -39.75
N LYS A 353 11.19 10.18 -40.78
CA LYS A 353 11.59 10.53 -42.15
C LYS A 353 10.41 10.75 -43.10
N GLN A 354 9.17 10.61 -42.62
CA GLN A 354 7.98 10.59 -43.47
C GLN A 354 7.23 11.92 -43.44
N LYS A 355 6.54 12.25 -44.53
CA LYS A 355 5.68 13.44 -44.62
C LYS A 355 4.27 13.12 -44.09
N ALA A 356 3.70 14.03 -43.31
CA ALA A 356 2.32 13.93 -42.81
C ALA A 356 1.29 14.20 -43.93
N PRO A 357 0.06 13.64 -43.85
CA PRO A 357 -0.47 12.76 -42.82
C PRO A 357 -0.29 11.26 -43.17
N GLN A 358 0.10 10.46 -42.18
CA GLN A 358 0.22 9.00 -42.27
C GLN A 358 -0.18 8.38 -40.93
N GLN A 359 -0.74 7.17 -40.95
CA GLN A 359 -1.14 6.44 -39.74
C GLN A 359 -0.16 5.30 -39.47
N TYR A 360 0.34 5.22 -38.25
CA TYR A 360 1.30 4.20 -37.83
C TYR A 360 0.90 3.59 -36.50
N ARG A 361 1.16 2.30 -36.32
CA ARG A 361 1.07 1.64 -35.02
C ARG A 361 2.46 1.54 -34.42
N ILE A 362 2.69 2.18 -33.29
CA ILE A 362 4.02 2.22 -32.66
C ILE A 362 4.03 1.53 -31.30
N ARG A 363 5.22 1.03 -30.94
CA ARG A 363 5.55 0.66 -29.56
C ARG A 363 6.73 1.51 -29.13
N ALA A 364 6.53 2.36 -28.12
CA ALA A 364 7.55 3.28 -27.63
C ALA A 364 7.60 3.27 -26.09
N LYS A 365 8.77 3.58 -25.54
CA LYS A 365 8.98 3.79 -24.11
C LYS A 365 8.96 5.29 -23.84
N LEU A 366 8.06 5.75 -22.97
CA LEU A 366 8.05 7.15 -22.51
C LEU A 366 9.33 7.41 -21.71
N ARG A 367 10.24 8.23 -22.23
CA ARG A 367 11.49 8.63 -21.53
C ARG A 367 11.27 9.85 -20.65
N SER A 368 10.48 10.81 -21.12
CA SER A 368 10.11 12.03 -20.43
C SER A 368 8.80 12.55 -21.01
N TYR A 369 8.11 13.41 -20.27
CA TYR A 369 6.89 14.06 -20.70
C TYR A 369 6.95 15.55 -20.38
N LYS A 370 6.22 16.34 -21.17
CA LYS A 370 5.97 17.76 -20.92
C LYS A 370 4.47 18.02 -21.10
N PRO A 371 3.86 18.83 -20.24
CA PRO A 371 4.45 19.54 -19.10
C PRO A 371 4.80 18.61 -17.91
N ARG A 372 5.76 19.00 -17.07
CA ARG A 372 6.17 18.20 -15.89
C ARG A 372 5.08 18.12 -14.82
N ARG A 373 4.27 19.17 -14.71
CA ARG A 373 3.12 19.21 -13.80
C ARG A 373 1.90 18.70 -14.59
N LEU A 374 1.38 17.53 -14.21
CA LEU A 374 0.34 16.86 -15.00
C LEU A 374 -0.94 17.69 -15.18
N PHE A 375 -1.32 18.49 -14.17
CA PHE A 375 -2.47 19.38 -14.29
C PHE A 375 -2.35 20.41 -15.43
N GLN A 376 -1.13 20.82 -15.81
CA GLN A 376 -0.88 21.71 -16.96
C GLN A 376 -1.09 21.01 -18.31
N SER A 377 -1.25 19.68 -18.30
CA SER A 377 -1.64 18.92 -19.48
C SER A 377 -3.12 19.12 -19.79
N VAL A 378 -3.90 19.60 -18.82
CA VAL A 378 -5.29 20.03 -18.97
C VAL A 378 -5.30 21.54 -19.16
N LYS A 379 -5.98 22.00 -20.21
CA LYS A 379 -6.09 23.41 -20.54
C LYS A 379 -7.53 23.76 -20.83
N LEU A 380 -7.92 24.97 -20.50
CA LEU A 380 -9.21 25.53 -20.88
C LEU A 380 -9.18 25.77 -22.39
N HIS A 381 -10.01 25.01 -23.13
CA HIS A 381 -10.16 25.16 -24.56
C HIS A 381 -11.52 25.77 -24.89
N CYS A 382 -11.50 26.88 -25.62
CA CYS A 382 -12.73 27.45 -26.16
C CYS A 382 -12.96 26.93 -27.59
N PRO A 383 -14.01 26.11 -27.84
CA PRO A 383 -14.25 25.55 -29.16
C PRO A 383 -14.63 26.60 -30.22
N LYS A 384 -14.99 27.83 -29.81
CA LYS A 384 -15.37 28.91 -30.73
C LYS A 384 -14.22 29.79 -31.17
N CYS A 385 -13.28 30.09 -30.27
CA CYS A 385 -12.12 30.94 -30.59
C CYS A 385 -10.79 30.19 -30.65
N HIS A 386 -10.81 28.88 -30.39
CA HIS A 386 -9.65 27.99 -30.35
C HIS A 386 -8.53 28.43 -29.39
N LEU A 387 -8.86 29.33 -28.45
CA LEU A 387 -7.94 29.76 -27.42
C LEU A 387 -7.73 28.63 -26.41
N LEU A 388 -6.46 28.41 -26.07
CA LEU A 388 -6.02 27.43 -25.08
C LEU A 388 -5.38 28.21 -23.93
N GLN A 389 -6.00 28.16 -22.75
CA GLN A 389 -5.56 28.87 -21.55
C GLN A 389 -5.20 27.89 -20.44
N GLU A 390 -4.21 28.23 -19.63
CA GLU A 390 -3.85 27.44 -18.44
C GLU A 390 -4.97 27.50 -17.40
N VAL A 391 -5.15 26.41 -16.65
CA VAL A 391 -6.02 26.43 -15.47
C VAL A 391 -5.26 27.18 -14.35
N PRO A 392 -5.83 28.25 -13.76
CA PRO A 392 -5.17 29.01 -12.70
C PRO A 392 -4.79 28.12 -11.51
N HIS A 393 -3.62 28.35 -10.92
CA HIS A 393 -3.19 27.66 -9.71
C HIS A 393 -3.95 28.18 -8.48
N GLU A 394 -4.06 27.41 -7.39
CA GLU A 394 -4.73 27.86 -6.16
C GLU A 394 -4.19 29.19 -5.64
N GLY A 395 -2.86 29.37 -5.68
CA GLY A 395 -2.21 30.65 -5.33
C GLY A 395 -2.63 31.83 -6.22
N ASP A 396 -2.86 31.60 -7.52
CA ASP A 396 -3.35 32.65 -8.43
C ASP A 396 -4.83 32.97 -8.13
N LEU A 397 -5.63 31.95 -7.83
CA LEU A 397 -7.03 32.10 -7.42
C LEU A 397 -7.13 32.86 -6.09
N ASP A 398 -6.27 32.55 -5.12
CA ASP A 398 -6.19 33.26 -3.85
C ASP A 398 -5.94 34.75 -4.06
N ILE A 399 -5.02 35.12 -4.96
CA ILE A 399 -4.75 36.52 -5.29
C ILE A 399 -5.99 37.19 -5.91
N ILE A 400 -6.66 36.53 -6.87
CA ILE A 400 -7.87 37.08 -7.53
C ILE A 400 -9.00 37.30 -6.51
N PHE A 401 -9.26 36.32 -5.64
CA PHE A 401 -10.29 36.43 -4.61
C PHE A 401 -9.92 37.45 -3.52
N GLN A 402 -8.64 37.56 -3.17
CA GLN A 402 -8.17 38.59 -2.24
C GLN A 402 -8.28 40.00 -2.81
N ASP A 403 -7.97 40.21 -4.09
CA ASP A 403 -8.18 41.51 -4.76
C ASP A 403 -9.66 41.89 -4.76
N GLY A 404 -10.55 40.93 -5.11
CA GLY A 404 -11.99 41.10 -4.99
C GLY A 404 -12.46 41.45 -3.57
N ALA A 405 -11.83 40.85 -2.56
CA ALA A 405 -12.09 41.08 -1.15
C ALA A 405 -11.68 42.45 -0.62
N THR A 406 -10.89 43.23 -1.37
CA THR A 406 -10.57 44.63 -1.01
C THR A 406 -11.70 45.60 -1.31
N LYS A 407 -12.61 45.23 -2.23
CA LYS A 407 -13.72 46.08 -2.65
C LYS A 407 -14.86 45.97 -1.65
N THR A 408 -15.42 47.11 -1.26
CA THR A 408 -16.53 47.16 -0.31
C THR A 408 -17.85 46.90 -1.05
N PRO A 409 -18.69 45.96 -0.57
CA PRO A 409 -20.02 45.69 -1.12
C PRO A 409 -20.90 46.95 -1.16
N ASP A 410 -21.61 47.17 -2.26
CA ASP A 410 -22.59 48.25 -2.35
C ASP A 410 -23.83 47.89 -1.52
N VAL A 411 -24.20 48.77 -0.60
CA VAL A 411 -25.36 48.61 0.27
C VAL A 411 -26.67 48.73 -0.52
N LYS A 412 -26.66 49.39 -1.67
CA LYS A 412 -27.83 49.55 -2.55
C LYS A 412 -28.22 48.27 -3.28
N LEU A 413 -27.30 47.32 -3.45
CA LEU A 413 -27.52 46.06 -4.17
C LEU A 413 -27.94 44.92 -3.22
N GLN A 414 -28.60 45.24 -2.12
CA GLN A 414 -28.97 44.28 -1.08
C GLN A 414 -30.48 44.07 -1.03
N ASN A 415 -30.88 42.84 -0.73
CA ASN A 415 -32.27 42.43 -0.50
C ASN A 415 -33.21 42.82 -1.66
N THR A 416 -32.99 42.18 -2.81
CA THR A 416 -33.84 42.36 -3.99
C THR A 416 -34.98 41.33 -4.02
N SER A 417 -35.85 41.41 -5.03
CA SER A 417 -36.84 40.37 -5.30
C SER A 417 -36.20 39.00 -5.62
N LEU A 418 -34.95 38.99 -6.11
CA LEU A 418 -34.24 37.79 -6.53
C LEU A 418 -33.42 37.12 -5.42
N TYR A 419 -32.98 37.88 -4.40
CA TYR A 419 -32.13 37.33 -3.36
C TYR A 419 -32.22 38.09 -2.03
N ASP A 420 -32.01 37.38 -0.92
CA ASP A 420 -31.82 37.98 0.41
C ASP A 420 -30.33 38.09 0.73
N SER A 421 -29.90 39.20 1.32
CA SER A 421 -28.49 39.52 1.53
C SER A 421 -28.15 39.58 3.02
N LYS A 422 -27.01 39.01 3.38
CA LYS A 422 -26.41 39.18 4.71
C LYS A 422 -24.98 39.68 4.57
N ILE A 423 -24.63 40.68 5.36
CA ILE A 423 -23.26 41.21 5.43
C ILE A 423 -22.64 40.78 6.75
N TRP A 424 -21.40 40.31 6.69
CA TRP A 424 -20.57 40.10 7.86
C TRP A 424 -19.33 40.97 7.81
N THR A 425 -18.93 41.47 8.96
CA THR A 425 -17.66 42.18 9.13
C THR A 425 -16.68 41.28 9.87
N THR A 426 -15.54 40.97 9.26
CA THR A 426 -14.57 40.04 9.85
C THR A 426 -13.78 40.74 10.96
N LYS A 427 -13.85 40.20 12.19
CA LYS A 427 -13.19 40.77 13.39
C LYS A 427 -11.65 40.73 13.34
N ASN A 428 -11.08 39.78 12.58
CA ASN A 428 -9.64 39.48 12.61
C ASN A 428 -8.88 39.93 11.34
N GLN A 429 -9.56 40.52 10.35
CA GLN A 429 -8.95 40.92 9.06
C GLN A 429 -9.36 42.35 8.67
N LYS A 430 -8.87 43.34 9.43
CA LYS A 430 -9.01 44.79 9.13
C LYS A 430 -10.45 45.26 8.82
N GLY A 431 -11.48 44.61 9.37
CA GLY A 431 -12.87 45.00 9.16
C GLY A 431 -13.41 44.77 7.74
N ARG A 432 -12.85 43.82 6.98
CA ARG A 432 -13.38 43.41 5.67
C ARG A 432 -14.87 43.06 5.76
N LYS A 433 -15.64 43.53 4.78
CA LYS A 433 -17.07 43.24 4.63
C LYS A 433 -17.27 42.14 3.59
N VAL A 434 -17.95 41.07 3.98
CA VAL A 434 -18.34 39.97 3.09
C VAL A 434 -19.85 39.99 2.97
N ALA A 435 -20.38 40.08 1.75
CA ALA A 435 -21.81 39.97 1.49
C ALA A 435 -22.11 38.60 0.88
N VAL A 436 -23.11 37.91 1.42
CA VAL A 436 -23.65 36.67 0.82
C VAL A 436 -25.10 36.91 0.49
N HIS A 437 -25.46 36.64 -0.77
CA HIS A 437 -26.80 36.76 -1.32
C HIS A 437 -27.36 35.37 -1.56
N PHE A 438 -28.46 35.05 -0.89
CA PHE A 438 -29.19 33.79 -1.00
C PHE A 438 -30.26 33.94 -2.08
N VAL A 439 -30.09 33.23 -3.20
CA VAL A 439 -31.01 33.33 -4.35
C VAL A 439 -32.32 32.62 -4.04
N LYS A 440 -33.43 33.32 -4.29
CA LYS A 440 -34.79 32.82 -4.10
C LYS A 440 -35.25 32.03 -5.33
N ASN A 441 -36.02 30.97 -5.10
CA ASN A 441 -36.77 30.28 -6.15
C ASN A 441 -38.25 30.65 -6.01
N ASN A 442 -38.81 31.36 -6.99
CA ASN A 442 -40.19 31.89 -6.93
C ASN A 442 -40.50 32.72 -5.67
N GLY A 443 -39.52 33.51 -5.19
CA GLY A 443 -39.67 34.34 -3.99
C GLY A 443 -39.46 33.61 -2.66
N ILE A 444 -39.21 32.30 -2.67
CA ILE A 444 -38.97 31.48 -1.47
C ILE A 444 -37.49 31.09 -1.41
N LEU A 445 -36.89 31.17 -0.22
CA LEU A 445 -35.52 30.69 0.02
C LEU A 445 -35.49 29.15 0.03
N PRO A 446 -34.70 28.51 -0.85
CA PRO A 446 -34.55 27.05 -0.86
C PRO A 446 -33.85 26.51 0.40
N LEU A 447 -33.94 25.19 0.61
CA LEU A 447 -33.10 24.50 1.59
C LEU A 447 -31.61 24.69 1.25
N SER A 448 -30.72 24.62 2.26
CA SER A 448 -29.31 24.94 2.08
C SER A 448 -28.63 24.10 0.98
N ASN A 449 -28.99 22.83 0.86
CA ASN A 449 -28.47 21.89 -0.15
C ASN A 449 -28.97 22.15 -1.58
N GLU A 450 -29.97 23.02 -1.77
CA GLU A 450 -30.52 23.39 -3.09
C GLU A 450 -30.30 24.88 -3.40
N CYS A 451 -29.84 25.66 -2.42
CA CYS A 451 -29.68 27.10 -2.53
C CYS A 451 -28.42 27.47 -3.34
N LEU A 452 -28.61 28.40 -4.28
CA LEU A 452 -27.55 29.10 -5.00
C LEU A 452 -27.13 30.33 -4.18
N LEU A 453 -25.82 30.48 -3.95
CA LEU A 453 -25.25 31.61 -3.26
C LEU A 453 -24.45 32.50 -4.21
N LEU A 454 -24.65 33.81 -4.11
CA LEU A 454 -23.73 34.80 -4.65
C LEU A 454 -22.89 35.34 -3.49
N ILE A 455 -21.58 35.41 -3.64
CA ILE A 455 -20.68 35.93 -2.61
C ILE A 455 -19.82 37.07 -3.14
N GLU A 456 -19.85 38.18 -2.43
CA GLU A 456 -19.00 39.34 -2.68
C GLU A 456 -17.96 39.49 -1.57
N GLY A 457 -16.72 39.71 -2.00
CA GLY A 457 -15.59 39.96 -1.13
C GLY A 457 -15.14 38.76 -0.30
N GLY A 458 -15.51 37.53 -0.70
CA GLY A 458 -15.07 36.27 -0.08
C GLY A 458 -13.67 35.83 -0.51
N THR A 459 -12.92 35.23 0.42
CA THR A 459 -11.64 34.55 0.11
C THR A 459 -11.87 33.14 -0.44
N LEU A 460 -10.88 32.56 -1.12
CA LEU A 460 -10.97 31.19 -1.64
C LEU A 460 -11.37 30.18 -0.55
N SER A 461 -10.75 30.26 0.64
CA SER A 461 -11.08 29.38 1.77
C SER A 461 -12.54 29.50 2.24
N GLU A 462 -13.09 30.73 2.25
CA GLU A 462 -14.50 30.96 2.62
C GLU A 462 -15.45 30.43 1.55
N ILE A 463 -15.12 30.67 0.28
CA ILE A 463 -15.89 30.20 -0.87
C ILE A 463 -15.93 28.66 -0.89
N CYS A 464 -14.79 27.99 -0.67
CA CYS A 464 -14.72 26.53 -0.56
C CYS A 464 -15.51 25.99 0.65
N LYS A 465 -15.52 26.69 1.79
CA LYS A 465 -16.35 26.30 2.94
C LYS A 465 -17.84 26.42 2.65
N LEU A 466 -18.25 27.42 1.87
CA LEU A 466 -19.63 27.60 1.44
C LEU A 466 -20.05 26.57 0.40
N SER A 467 -19.19 26.23 -0.56
CA SER A 467 -19.50 25.22 -1.59
C SER A 467 -19.69 23.81 -1.03
N ASN A 468 -19.16 23.54 0.17
CA ASN A 468 -19.41 22.29 0.90
C ASN A 468 -20.78 22.23 1.60
N LYS A 469 -21.43 23.38 1.81
CA LYS A 469 -22.72 23.47 2.52
C LYS A 469 -23.90 23.79 1.61
N PHE A 470 -23.63 24.45 0.49
CA PHE A 470 -24.62 24.95 -0.46
C PHE A 470 -24.38 24.36 -1.84
N ASN A 471 -25.45 24.19 -2.63
CA ASN A 471 -25.39 23.52 -3.93
C ASN A 471 -24.39 24.19 -4.88
N SER A 472 -24.39 25.52 -4.89
CA SER A 472 -23.67 26.31 -5.90
C SER A 472 -23.27 27.65 -5.32
N VAL A 473 -22.03 28.04 -5.55
CA VAL A 473 -21.49 29.34 -5.13
C VAL A 473 -20.95 30.07 -6.35
N ILE A 474 -21.41 31.31 -6.56
CA ILE A 474 -20.99 32.20 -7.64
C ILE A 474 -20.29 33.40 -7.01
N PRO A 475 -18.98 33.58 -7.26
CA PRO A 475 -18.26 34.79 -6.86
C PRO A 475 -18.70 36.00 -7.69
N VAL A 476 -19.14 37.06 -7.02
CA VAL A 476 -19.66 38.28 -7.65
C VAL A 476 -18.99 39.54 -7.10
N ARG A 477 -19.20 40.66 -7.79
CA ARG A 477 -18.82 42.01 -7.39
C ARG A 477 -19.96 42.98 -7.66
N SER A 478 -20.02 44.07 -6.90
CA SER A 478 -20.93 45.19 -7.17
C SER A 478 -20.58 45.85 -8.51
N GLY A 479 -21.51 45.80 -9.47
CA GLY A 479 -21.47 46.56 -10.71
C GLY A 479 -22.11 47.95 -10.55
N HIS A 480 -22.35 48.64 -11.66
CA HIS A 480 -22.96 49.99 -11.64
C HIS A 480 -24.47 49.95 -11.28
N GLU A 481 -25.18 48.92 -11.73
CA GLU A 481 -26.63 48.75 -11.50
C GLU A 481 -26.99 47.40 -10.89
N ASP A 482 -26.20 46.35 -11.14
CA ASP A 482 -26.46 44.97 -10.71
C ASP A 482 -25.18 44.27 -10.21
N LEU A 483 -25.33 43.09 -9.61
CA LEU A 483 -24.22 42.20 -9.30
C LEU A 483 -23.62 41.60 -10.58
N GLU A 484 -22.32 41.74 -10.76
CA GLU A 484 -21.56 41.20 -11.89
C GLU A 484 -20.68 40.03 -11.44
N LEU A 485 -20.30 39.15 -12.37
CA LEU A 485 -19.27 38.13 -12.09
C LEU A 485 -17.94 38.79 -11.71
N LEU A 486 -17.23 38.21 -10.74
CA LEU A 486 -16.01 38.78 -10.18
C LEU A 486 -14.90 38.95 -11.25
N ASP A 487 -14.45 37.85 -11.83
CA ASP A 487 -13.48 37.79 -12.92
C ASP A 487 -13.59 36.41 -13.61
N LEU A 488 -13.60 36.37 -14.94
CA LEU A 488 -13.63 35.13 -15.71
C LEU A 488 -12.26 34.43 -15.76
N SER A 489 -11.21 35.07 -15.23
CA SER A 489 -9.91 34.46 -14.93
C SER A 489 -9.98 33.52 -13.69
N ALA A 490 -11.06 33.60 -12.92
CA ALA A 490 -11.40 32.71 -11.81
C ALA A 490 -12.65 31.88 -12.17
N PRO A 491 -12.93 30.77 -11.45
CA PRO A 491 -14.16 30.02 -11.68
C PRO A 491 -15.39 30.88 -11.32
N PHE A 492 -16.32 30.99 -12.27
CA PHE A 492 -17.54 31.77 -12.08
C PHE A 492 -18.62 30.99 -11.31
N LEU A 493 -18.51 29.65 -11.26
CA LEU A 493 -19.41 28.79 -10.52
C LEU A 493 -18.62 27.65 -9.88
N ILE A 494 -18.86 27.43 -8.59
CA ILE A 494 -18.19 26.42 -7.77
C ILE A 494 -19.27 25.52 -7.15
N GLN A 495 -19.17 24.22 -7.41
CA GLN A 495 -20.12 23.19 -6.95
C GLN A 495 -19.34 22.05 -6.28
N GLY A 496 -19.23 22.08 -4.96
CA GLY A 496 -18.33 21.18 -4.23
C GLY A 496 -16.88 21.31 -4.74
N THR A 497 -16.39 20.25 -5.38
CA THR A 497 -15.04 20.16 -5.99
C THR A 497 -15.00 20.52 -7.49
N ILE A 498 -16.15 20.80 -8.10
CA ILE A 498 -16.25 21.13 -9.53
C ILE A 498 -16.18 22.64 -9.72
N HIS A 499 -15.22 23.08 -10.52
CA HIS A 499 -14.99 24.48 -10.87
C HIS A 499 -15.34 24.75 -12.33
N HIS A 500 -16.23 25.70 -12.57
CA HIS A 500 -16.64 26.11 -13.91
C HIS A 500 -15.99 27.44 -14.28
N TYR A 501 -15.30 27.47 -15.42
CA TYR A 501 -14.56 28.64 -15.91
C TYR A 501 -15.23 29.25 -17.14
N GLY A 502 -15.24 30.58 -17.20
CA GLY A 502 -15.83 31.33 -18.32
C GLY A 502 -14.74 31.90 -19.22
N ASN A 503 -15.12 32.42 -20.39
CA ASN A 503 -14.18 33.04 -21.32
C ASN A 503 -14.49 34.52 -21.48
N GLN A 504 -13.47 35.37 -21.26
CA GLN A 504 -13.51 36.84 -21.35
C GLN A 504 -14.04 37.40 -22.69
N ARG A 505 -14.00 36.64 -23.79
CA ARG A 505 -14.45 37.11 -25.11
C ARG A 505 -15.97 37.09 -25.35
N ARG A 506 -16.78 36.95 -24.31
CA ARG A 506 -18.22 37.28 -24.37
C ARG A 506 -18.54 38.40 -23.39
N ARG A 507 -18.32 39.66 -23.81
CA ARG A 507 -19.28 40.70 -23.43
C ARG A 507 -20.62 40.26 -24.03
N LEU A 508 -21.63 40.10 -23.18
CA LEU A 508 -23.02 40.01 -23.62
C LEU A 508 -23.28 41.18 -24.58
N MET A 509 -23.71 40.88 -25.79
CA MET A 509 -24.55 41.80 -26.57
C MET A 509 -25.97 41.72 -26.00
#